data_AF-A0A2T3MSI2-F1
#
_entry.id   AF-A0A2T3MSI2-F1
#
_cell.length_a   1.000
_cell.length_b   1.000
_cell.length_c   1.000
_cell.angle_alpha   90.00
_cell.angle_beta   90.00
_cell.angle_gamma   90.00
#
_symmetry.space_group_name_H-M   'P 1'
#
loop_
_entity.id
_entity.type
_entity.pdbx_description
1 polymer ?
#
loop_
_entity_poly.entity_id
_entity_poly.type
_entity_poly.pdbx_seq_one_letter_code
_entity_poly.pdbx_strand_id
1 'polypeptide(L)'
;MKKYLLAVAIALIFTPSVYADKPDWAGKGKPNLAEIRNAEDKQNVISDLEEREQQLELLLQDKQQAHKKTKNKKEKEKLEKEIEELEEAQEEVDTLKEKVKGQKTDKDKKNKSNGSSSSDLDKQQQKKAEQERNEQGKGSEKGQEQREENSKKWWKFWQD
;
A
#
# COMPACT_ATOMS: atom_id res chain seq x y z
N MET A 1 -56.50 -30.02 -27.83
CA MET A 1 -55.84 -28.70 -27.77
C MET A 1 -55.77 -28.08 -26.36
N LYS A 2 -56.72 -28.31 -25.44
CA LYS A 2 -56.69 -27.72 -24.08
C LYS A 2 -55.62 -28.29 -23.12
N LYS A 3 -55.15 -29.53 -23.33
CA LYS A 3 -54.14 -30.18 -22.47
C LYS A 3 -52.74 -29.56 -22.61
N TYR A 4 -52.43 -29.01 -23.78
CA TYR A 4 -51.16 -28.32 -24.05
C TYR A 4 -51.14 -26.88 -23.50
N LEU A 5 -52.31 -26.25 -23.33
CA LEU A 5 -52.40 -24.94 -22.68
C LEU A 5 -52.00 -24.99 -21.20
N LEU A 6 -52.32 -26.09 -20.50
CA LEU A 6 -51.91 -26.27 -19.11
C LEU A 6 -50.39 -26.48 -18.98
N ALA A 7 -49.77 -27.19 -19.94
CA ALA A 7 -48.33 -27.45 -19.94
C ALA A 7 -47.49 -26.18 -20.19
N VAL A 8 -47.98 -25.25 -21.02
CA VAL A 8 -47.30 -23.96 -21.29
C VAL A 8 -47.37 -23.02 -20.08
N ALA A 9 -48.48 -23.05 -19.32
CA ALA A 9 -48.62 -22.21 -18.13
C ALA A 9 -47.65 -22.60 -17.00
N ILE A 10 -47.33 -23.89 -16.85
CA ILE A 10 -46.38 -24.37 -15.83
C ILE A 10 -44.93 -24.02 -16.22
N ALA A 11 -44.61 -24.02 -17.51
CA ALA A 11 -43.27 -23.70 -18.01
C ALA A 11 -42.86 -22.22 -17.77
N LEU A 12 -43.83 -21.30 -17.69
CA LEU A 12 -43.57 -19.88 -17.42
C LEU A 12 -43.19 -19.57 -15.97
N ILE A 13 -43.45 -20.49 -15.03
CA ILE A 13 -43.12 -20.30 -13.60
C ILE A 13 -41.67 -20.73 -13.31
N PHE A 14 -41.06 -21.53 -14.20
CA PHE A 14 -39.70 -22.06 -14.06
C PHE A 14 -38.63 -21.24 -14.79
N THR A 15 -38.90 -19.96 -15.10
CA THR A 15 -37.82 -19.07 -15.51
C THR A 15 -36.97 -18.75 -14.27
N PRO A 16 -35.68 -19.17 -14.19
CA PRO A 16 -34.84 -18.75 -13.10
C PRO A 16 -34.78 -17.22 -13.12
N SER A 17 -35.16 -16.59 -12.00
CA SER A 17 -34.91 -15.19 -11.78
C SER A 17 -33.38 -15.03 -11.78
N VAL A 18 -32.84 -14.48 -12.86
CA VAL A 18 -31.43 -14.09 -12.93
C VAL A 18 -31.29 -12.87 -12.02
N TYR A 19 -31.08 -13.13 -10.74
CA TYR A 19 -30.57 -12.12 -9.84
C TYR A 19 -29.15 -11.83 -10.32
N ALA A 20 -28.91 -10.57 -10.72
CA ALA A 20 -27.55 -10.07 -10.83
C ALA A 20 -26.99 -10.12 -9.40
N ASP A 21 -26.25 -11.18 -9.09
CA ASP A 21 -25.56 -11.29 -7.82
C ASP A 21 -24.72 -10.04 -7.66
N LYS A 22 -24.94 -9.36 -6.52
CA LYS A 22 -24.10 -8.22 -6.16
C LYS A 22 -22.67 -8.72 -6.17
N PRO A 23 -21.73 -7.94 -6.72
CA PRO A 23 -20.36 -8.41 -6.85
C PRO A 23 -19.80 -8.76 -5.46
N ASP A 24 -18.94 -9.79 -5.37
CA ASP A 24 -18.48 -10.40 -4.11
C ASP A 24 -17.79 -9.43 -3.12
N TRP A 25 -17.46 -8.22 -3.58
CA TRP A 25 -16.93 -7.15 -2.74
C TRP A 25 -18.01 -6.32 -2.02
N ALA A 26 -19.27 -6.35 -2.50
CA ALA A 26 -20.42 -5.66 -1.92
C ALA A 26 -20.85 -6.32 -0.60
N GLY A 27 -20.07 -6.08 0.45
CA GLY A 27 -20.29 -6.62 1.79
C GLY A 27 -19.01 -6.97 2.54
N LYS A 28 -17.87 -7.12 1.85
CA LYS A 28 -16.57 -7.41 2.49
C LYS A 28 -15.95 -6.19 3.19
N GLY A 29 -16.54 -5.00 3.03
CA GLY A 29 -16.08 -3.77 3.68
C GLY A 29 -14.70 -3.32 3.19
N LYS A 30 -14.23 -2.20 3.74
CA LYS A 30 -12.90 -1.67 3.43
C LYS A 30 -11.84 -2.62 4.04
N PRO A 31 -10.74 -2.92 3.34
CA PRO A 31 -9.67 -3.73 3.89
C PRO A 31 -9.20 -3.17 5.24
N ASN A 32 -8.99 -4.03 6.24
CA ASN A 32 -8.48 -3.59 7.53
C ASN A 32 -6.97 -3.37 7.43
N LEU A 33 -6.56 -2.10 7.28
CA LEU A 33 -5.15 -1.71 7.18
C LEU A 33 -4.32 -2.15 8.42
N ALA A 34 -4.92 -2.41 9.58
CA ALA A 34 -4.19 -2.84 10.78
C ALA A 34 -3.82 -4.34 10.75
N GLU A 35 -4.46 -5.13 9.88
CA GLU A 35 -4.20 -6.57 9.75
C GLU A 35 -3.03 -6.86 8.80
N ILE A 36 -2.61 -5.87 8.01
CA ILE A 36 -1.49 -5.98 7.06
C ILE A 36 -0.17 -5.99 7.82
N ARG A 37 0.30 -7.18 8.19
CA ARG A 37 1.54 -7.39 8.93
C ARG A 37 2.71 -7.72 8.01
N ASN A 38 2.47 -8.56 7.01
CA ASN A 38 3.50 -9.08 6.11
C ASN A 38 3.39 -8.47 4.71
N ALA A 39 4.47 -8.62 3.94
CA ALA A 39 4.51 -8.18 2.54
C ALA A 39 3.56 -8.99 1.64
N GLU A 40 3.33 -10.26 1.97
CA GLU A 40 2.40 -11.14 1.25
C GLU A 40 0.95 -10.71 1.49
N ASP A 41 0.56 -10.45 2.75
CA ASP A 41 -0.77 -9.91 3.08
C ASP A 41 -1.02 -8.59 2.34
N LYS A 42 0.00 -7.72 2.27
CA LYS A 42 -0.07 -6.48 1.50
C LYS A 42 -0.26 -6.72 0.00
N GLN A 43 0.43 -7.71 -0.56
CA GLN A 43 0.31 -8.06 -1.97
C GLN A 43 -1.07 -8.62 -2.30
N ASN A 44 -1.61 -9.49 -1.43
CA ASN A 44 -2.95 -10.05 -1.56
C ASN A 44 -4.02 -8.95 -1.49
N VAL A 45 -3.88 -7.99 -0.56
CA VAL A 45 -4.81 -6.85 -0.50
C VAL A 45 -4.71 -5.98 -1.76
N ILE A 46 -3.51 -5.80 -2.31
CA ILE A 46 -3.33 -5.04 -3.57
C ILE A 46 -3.97 -5.77 -4.75
N SER A 47 -3.77 -7.09 -4.89
CA SER A 47 -4.40 -7.86 -5.96
C SER A 47 -5.91 -7.86 -5.84
N ASP A 48 -6.44 -8.02 -4.63
CA ASP A 48 -7.89 -7.95 -4.36
C ASP A 48 -8.47 -6.57 -4.71
N LEU A 49 -7.73 -5.48 -4.51
CA LEU A 49 -8.16 -4.14 -4.92
C LEU A 49 -8.11 -3.97 -6.45
N GLU A 50 -7.11 -4.53 -7.10
CA GLU A 50 -6.93 -4.48 -8.56
C GLU A 50 -8.00 -5.31 -9.30
N GLU A 51 -8.41 -6.46 -8.77
CA GLU A 51 -9.55 -7.22 -9.29
C GLU A 51 -10.87 -6.45 -9.16
N ARG A 52 -11.08 -5.74 -8.04
CA ARG A 52 -12.26 -4.88 -7.86
C ARG A 52 -12.29 -3.73 -8.85
N GLU A 53 -11.14 -3.10 -9.09
CA GLU A 53 -10.98 -2.02 -10.08
C GLU A 53 -11.39 -2.48 -11.48
N GLN A 54 -10.91 -3.66 -11.92
CA GLN A 54 -11.28 -4.26 -13.21
C GLN A 54 -12.79 -4.58 -13.31
N GLN A 55 -13.39 -5.08 -12.23
CA GLN A 55 -14.83 -5.34 -12.19
C GLN A 55 -15.65 -4.05 -12.29
N LEU A 56 -15.24 -2.98 -11.59
CA LEU A 56 -15.88 -1.67 -11.68
C LEU A 56 -15.80 -1.11 -13.10
N GLU A 57 -14.64 -1.23 -13.76
CA GLU A 57 -14.46 -0.77 -15.15
C GLU A 57 -15.39 -1.51 -16.12
N LEU A 58 -15.54 -2.84 -15.99
CA LEU A 58 -16.46 -3.62 -16.82
C LEU A 58 -17.93 -3.19 -16.61
N LEU A 59 -18.35 -2.98 -15.36
CA LEU A 59 -19.68 -2.50 -15.04
C LEU A 59 -19.93 -1.09 -15.57
N LEU A 60 -18.95 -0.19 -15.41
CA LEU A 60 -19.01 1.17 -15.94
C LEU A 60 -19.21 1.15 -17.46
N GLN A 61 -18.46 0.30 -18.17
CA GLN A 61 -18.60 0.14 -19.61
C GLN A 61 -19.98 -0.36 -20.01
N ASP A 62 -20.51 -1.39 -19.32
CA ASP A 62 -21.84 -1.93 -19.60
C ASP A 62 -22.94 -0.89 -19.34
N LYS A 63 -22.84 -0.15 -18.22
CA LYS A 63 -23.78 0.94 -17.87
C LYS A 63 -23.71 2.10 -18.85
N GLN A 64 -22.52 2.49 -19.30
CA GLN A 64 -22.35 3.50 -20.35
C GLN A 64 -22.96 3.03 -21.69
N GLN A 65 -22.81 1.76 -22.05
CA GLN A 65 -23.47 1.20 -23.24
C GLN A 65 -24.99 1.18 -23.08
N ALA A 66 -25.51 0.79 -21.92
CA ALA A 66 -26.92 0.82 -21.61
C ALA A 66 -27.48 2.25 -21.69
N HIS A 67 -26.75 3.24 -21.17
CA HIS A 67 -27.11 4.66 -21.24
C HIS A 67 -27.18 5.17 -22.69
N LYS A 68 -26.25 4.74 -23.57
CA LYS A 68 -26.29 5.08 -25.01
C LYS A 68 -27.46 4.42 -25.74
N LYS A 69 -27.84 3.20 -25.36
CA LYS A 69 -28.91 2.42 -26.01
C LYS A 69 -30.32 2.80 -25.52
N THR A 70 -30.46 3.29 -24.29
CA THR A 70 -31.76 3.70 -23.72
C THR A 70 -32.26 5.01 -24.33
N LYS A 71 -33.53 5.01 -24.73
CA LYS A 71 -34.22 6.20 -25.26
C LYS A 71 -35.12 6.89 -24.22
N ASN A 72 -35.41 6.21 -23.12
CA ASN A 72 -36.27 6.72 -22.06
C ASN A 72 -35.49 7.65 -21.13
N LYS A 73 -35.97 8.90 -20.97
CA LYS A 73 -35.32 9.94 -20.14
C LYS A 73 -35.14 9.51 -18.69
N LYS A 74 -36.13 8.85 -18.08
CA LYS A 74 -36.07 8.44 -16.66
C LYS A 74 -35.09 7.30 -16.43
N GLU A 75 -34.95 6.39 -17.38
CA GLU A 75 -33.98 5.28 -17.27
C GLU A 75 -32.56 5.77 -17.54
N LYS A 76 -32.38 6.72 -18.45
CA LYS A 76 -31.08 7.39 -18.65
C LYS A 76 -30.59 8.07 -17.38
N GLU A 77 -31.44 8.85 -16.72
CA GLU A 77 -31.08 9.55 -15.48
C GLU A 77 -30.73 8.58 -14.34
N LYS A 78 -31.36 7.40 -14.31
CA LYS A 78 -30.98 6.34 -13.35
C LYS A 78 -29.61 5.74 -13.68
N LEU A 79 -29.37 5.42 -14.95
CA LEU A 79 -28.08 4.90 -15.40
C LEU A 79 -26.95 5.92 -15.21
N GLU A 80 -27.23 7.22 -15.37
CA GLU A 80 -26.28 8.30 -15.12
C GLU A 80 -25.88 8.38 -13.64
N LYS A 81 -26.85 8.27 -12.72
CA LYS A 81 -26.57 8.19 -11.27
C LYS A 81 -25.78 6.94 -10.90
N GLU A 82 -26.12 5.79 -11.50
CA GLU A 82 -25.38 4.54 -11.29
C GLU A 82 -23.94 4.63 -11.84
N ILE A 83 -23.72 5.34 -12.96
CA ILE A 83 -22.38 5.60 -13.50
C ILE A 83 -21.57 6.47 -12.53
N GLU A 84 -22.16 7.56 -12.02
CA GLU A 84 -21.51 8.45 -11.04
C GLU A 84 -21.15 7.69 -9.74
N GLU A 85 -22.04 6.84 -9.24
CA GLU A 85 -21.79 6.00 -8.06
C GLU A 85 -20.66 4.98 -8.30
N LEU A 86 -20.56 4.41 -9.50
CA LEU A 86 -19.48 3.50 -9.88
C LEU A 86 -18.13 4.22 -10.03
N GLU A 87 -18.11 5.45 -10.56
CA GLU A 87 -16.91 6.29 -10.65
C GLU A 87 -16.41 6.68 -9.25
N GLU A 88 -17.30 7.06 -8.33
CA GLU A 88 -16.93 7.35 -6.93
C GLU A 88 -16.35 6.11 -6.23
N ALA A 89 -16.93 4.93 -6.48
CA ALA A 89 -16.41 3.67 -5.96
C ALA A 89 -15.00 3.34 -6.53
N GLN A 90 -14.74 3.68 -7.80
CA GLN A 90 -13.44 3.51 -8.42
C GLN A 90 -12.37 4.41 -7.76
N GLU A 91 -12.69 5.69 -7.55
CA GLU A 91 -11.80 6.61 -6.83
C GLU A 91 -11.52 6.13 -5.40
N GLU A 92 -12.53 5.59 -4.70
CA GLU A 92 -12.31 5.04 -3.37
C GLU A 92 -11.33 3.87 -3.38
N VAL A 93 -11.46 2.93 -4.33
CA VAL A 93 -10.55 1.79 -4.50
C VAL A 93 -9.12 2.28 -4.78
N ASP A 94 -8.95 3.27 -5.63
CA ASP A 94 -7.64 3.87 -5.92
C ASP A 94 -7.00 4.50 -4.69
N THR A 95 -7.77 5.28 -3.92
CA THR A 95 -7.25 5.89 -2.69
C THR A 95 -6.87 4.82 -1.65
N LEU A 96 -7.58 3.70 -1.58
CA LEU A 96 -7.24 2.57 -0.72
C LEU A 96 -5.97 1.86 -1.20
N LYS A 97 -5.82 1.65 -2.52
CA LYS A 97 -4.64 1.05 -3.15
C LYS A 97 -3.38 1.88 -2.88
N GLU A 98 -3.46 3.20 -3.03
CA GLU A 98 -2.41 4.15 -2.65
C GLU A 98 -2.05 4.05 -1.16
N LYS A 99 -3.04 4.05 -0.26
CA LYS A 99 -2.81 3.93 1.19
C LYS A 99 -2.12 2.62 1.55
N VAL A 100 -2.55 1.50 0.97
CA VAL A 100 -1.94 0.18 1.20
C VAL A 100 -0.51 0.16 0.66
N LYS A 101 -0.25 0.70 -0.53
CA LYS A 101 1.11 0.83 -1.09
C LYS A 101 2.01 1.69 -0.21
N GLY A 102 1.51 2.80 0.34
CA GLY A 102 2.24 3.68 1.25
C GLY A 102 2.43 3.13 2.67
N GLN A 103 1.61 2.16 3.08
CA GLN A 103 1.71 1.55 4.40
C GLN A 103 2.98 0.70 4.53
N LYS A 104 3.81 1.03 5.52
CA LYS A 104 5.05 0.31 5.84
C LYS A 104 4.72 -0.96 6.63
N THR A 105 5.25 -2.09 6.19
CA THR A 105 5.13 -3.37 6.90
C THR A 105 6.05 -3.39 8.13
N ASP A 106 5.82 -4.32 9.06
CA ASP A 106 6.69 -4.48 10.23
C ASP A 106 8.13 -4.85 9.83
N LYS A 107 8.31 -5.50 8.68
CA LYS A 107 9.61 -5.80 8.08
C LYS A 107 10.36 -4.52 7.67
N ASP A 108 9.64 -3.56 7.09
CA ASP A 108 10.20 -2.24 6.69
C ASP A 108 10.54 -1.38 7.92
N LYS A 109 9.71 -1.42 8.96
CA LYS A 109 9.99 -0.73 10.23
C LYS A 109 11.20 -1.32 10.95
N LYS A 110 11.33 -2.65 10.97
CA LYS A 110 12.47 -3.35 11.60
C LYS A 110 13.81 -3.05 10.90
N ASN A 111 13.82 -2.93 9.58
CA ASN A 111 15.01 -2.48 8.86
C ASN A 111 15.34 -1.01 9.14
N LYS A 112 14.35 -0.14 9.37
CA LYS A 112 14.59 1.27 9.71
C LYS A 112 15.04 1.46 11.17
N SER A 113 14.60 0.62 12.10
CA SER A 113 15.08 0.67 13.50
C SER A 113 16.50 0.14 13.66
N ASN A 114 16.97 -0.77 12.80
CA ASN A 114 18.38 -1.16 12.74
C ASN A 114 19.28 -0.13 12.05
N GLY A 115 18.72 0.85 11.33
CA GLY A 115 19.47 1.94 10.67
C GLY A 115 19.55 3.24 11.47
N SER A 116 18.86 3.34 12.63
CA SER A 116 18.80 4.59 13.41
C SER A 116 19.86 4.71 14.51
N SER A 117 20.79 3.75 14.61
CA SER A 117 21.96 3.89 15.47
C SER A 117 23.26 4.13 14.69
N SER A 118 23.22 4.04 13.34
CA SER A 118 24.38 4.30 12.49
C SER A 118 24.59 5.78 12.20
N SER A 119 23.53 6.61 12.09
CA SER A 119 23.69 8.05 11.78
C SER A 119 24.64 8.77 12.74
N ASP A 120 24.52 8.55 14.04
CA ASP A 120 25.27 9.33 15.04
C ASP A 120 26.65 8.71 15.34
N LEU A 121 26.78 7.39 15.24
CA LEU A 121 28.07 6.69 15.29
C LEU A 121 28.88 6.94 14.00
N ASP A 122 28.26 6.94 12.83
CA ASP A 122 28.90 7.25 11.55
C ASP A 122 29.34 8.72 11.51
N LYS A 123 28.51 9.65 12.00
CA LYS A 123 28.92 11.07 12.15
C LYS A 123 30.06 11.24 13.16
N GLN A 124 30.10 10.45 14.24
CA GLN A 124 31.23 10.45 15.16
C GLN A 124 32.49 9.84 14.55
N GLN A 125 32.38 8.72 13.83
CA GLN A 125 33.50 8.05 13.17
C GLN A 125 34.06 8.91 12.03
N GLN A 126 33.23 9.57 11.24
CA GLN A 126 33.66 10.51 10.21
C GLN A 126 34.38 11.72 10.82
N LYS A 127 33.86 12.30 11.91
CA LYS A 127 34.55 13.39 12.63
C LYS A 127 35.92 12.95 13.19
N LYS A 128 36.03 11.72 13.72
CA LYS A 128 37.31 11.17 14.19
C LYS A 128 38.30 10.93 13.05
N ALA A 129 37.85 10.31 11.95
CA ALA A 129 38.68 10.05 10.78
C ALA A 129 39.15 11.34 10.10
N GLU A 130 38.30 12.37 10.06
CA GLU A 130 38.65 13.69 9.50
C GLU A 130 39.60 14.47 10.43
N GLN A 131 39.52 14.25 11.74
CA GLN A 131 40.50 14.77 12.70
C GLN A 131 41.87 14.09 12.54
N GLU A 132 41.93 12.76 12.40
CA GLU A 132 43.17 12.03 12.11
C GLU A 132 43.83 12.48 10.80
N ARG A 133 43.02 12.72 9.75
CA ARG A 133 43.53 13.17 8.44
C ARG A 133 44.07 14.60 8.46
N ASN A 134 43.51 15.48 9.29
CA ASN A 134 44.01 16.85 9.49
C ASN A 134 45.28 16.90 10.36
N GLU A 135 45.51 15.92 11.23
CA GLU A 135 46.72 15.83 12.05
C GLU A 135 47.92 15.22 11.30
N GLN A 136 47.69 14.31 10.34
CA GLN A 136 48.76 13.75 9.50
C GLN A 136 49.44 14.80 8.61
N GLY A 137 48.78 15.93 8.32
CA GLY A 137 49.33 16.99 7.47
C GLY A 137 49.92 18.21 8.19
N LYS A 138 49.75 18.33 9.52
CA LYS A 138 50.13 19.54 10.29
C LYS A 138 50.76 19.26 11.67
N GLY A 139 51.30 18.07 11.90
CA GLY A 139 52.03 17.74 13.12
C GLY A 139 53.50 18.16 13.03
N SER A 140 53.84 19.36 13.51
CA SER A 140 55.23 19.67 13.89
C SER A 140 55.70 18.62 14.90
N GLU A 141 56.90 18.05 14.73
CA GLU A 141 57.49 16.98 15.57
C GLU A 141 57.31 17.22 17.08
N LYS A 142 57.32 18.51 17.49
CA LYS A 142 57.12 18.96 18.87
C LYS A 142 55.77 18.55 19.49
N GLY A 143 54.72 18.37 18.69
CA GLY A 143 53.39 17.96 19.14
C GLY A 143 53.24 16.46 19.32
N GLN A 144 54.01 15.65 18.58
CA GLN A 144 54.03 14.19 18.75
C GLN A 144 54.82 13.81 20.00
N GLU A 145 55.95 14.47 20.25
CA GLU A 145 56.78 14.25 21.43
C GLU A 145 56.02 14.54 22.75
N GLN A 146 55.26 15.64 22.79
CA GLN A 146 54.40 15.96 23.94
C GLN A 146 53.24 14.97 24.14
N ARG A 147 52.74 14.36 23.06
CA ARG A 147 51.70 13.31 23.15
C ARG A 147 52.28 12.02 23.69
N GLU A 148 53.49 11.65 23.28
CA GLU A 148 54.20 10.48 23.83
C GLU A 148 54.59 10.68 25.30
N GLU A 149 55.04 11.86 25.70
CA GLU A 149 55.35 12.14 27.10
C GLU A 149 54.09 12.14 27.98
N ASN A 150 52.98 12.73 27.50
CA ASN A 150 51.72 12.69 28.23
C ASN A 150 51.12 11.29 28.29
N SER A 151 51.22 10.49 27.22
CA SER A 151 50.75 9.12 27.25
C SER A 151 51.55 8.29 28.26
N LYS A 152 52.88 8.43 28.29
CA LYS A 152 53.74 7.77 29.31
C LYS A 152 53.36 8.15 30.74
N LYS A 153 53.01 9.42 31.00
CA LYS A 153 52.53 9.88 32.33
C LYS A 153 51.20 9.22 32.71
N TRP A 154 50.28 9.08 31.77
CA TRP A 154 48.99 8.43 31.99
C TRP A 154 49.14 6.93 32.29
N TRP A 155 50.06 6.25 31.60
CA TRP A 155 50.36 4.85 31.91
C TRP A 155 50.95 4.65 33.30
N LYS A 156 51.79 5.59 33.78
CA LYS A 156 52.30 5.56 35.15
C LYS A 156 51.23 5.80 36.22
N PHE A 157 50.22 6.63 35.95
CA PHE A 157 49.12 6.89 36.89
C PHE A 157 48.25 5.65 37.17
N TRP A 158 48.21 4.68 36.25
CA TRP A 158 47.46 3.43 36.41
C TRP A 158 48.32 2.26 36.92
N GLN A 159 49.60 2.49 37.20
CA GLN A 159 50.53 1.46 37.68
C GLN A 159 50.71 1.46 39.21
N ASP A 160 50.22 2.49 39.90
CA ASP A 160 50.01 2.54 41.36
C ASP A 160 48.56 2.19 41.71
#